data_AF-A0A3S9YMG1-F1
#
_entry.id   AF-A0A3S9YMG1-F1
#
_cell.length_a   1.000
_cell.length_b   1.000
_cell.length_c   1.000
_cell.angle_alpha   90.00
_cell.angle_beta   90.00
_cell.angle_gamma   90.00
#
_symmetry.space_group_name_H-M   'P 1'
#
loop_
_entity.id
_entity.type
_entity.pdbx_description
1 polymer ?
#
loop_
_entity_poly.entity_id
_entity_poly.type
_entity_poly.pdbx_seq_one_letter_code
_entity_poly.pdbx_strand_id
1 'polypeptide(L)'
;MCGRWGVVQPIGRVGSALDNAAAESFHSVLKVEYVHRHTFTTRAEARLKTATWIADFYNTKRRHSAAGGKPPVEFEYIIQRARARTDQKDQAP
;
A
#
# COMPACT_ATOMS: atom_id res chain seq x y z
N MET A 1 23.35 9.60 8.57
CA MET A 1 23.42 8.32 7.81
C MET A 1 22.87 8.42 6.38
N CYS A 2 21.83 9.21 6.08
CA CYS A 2 21.24 9.28 4.73
C CYS A 2 22.03 10.06 3.66
N GLY A 3 22.90 11.01 4.05
CA GLY A 3 23.72 11.76 3.08
C GLY A 3 24.77 10.93 2.34
N ARG A 4 25.15 9.75 2.86
CA ARG A 4 26.21 8.90 2.26
C ARG A 4 25.74 8.09 1.04
N TRP A 5 24.43 7.98 0.83
CA TRP A 5 23.82 7.13 -0.22
C TRP A 5 23.05 7.93 -1.27
N GLY A 6 23.17 9.26 -1.30
CA GLY A 6 22.39 10.10 -2.21
C GLY A 6 20.88 10.07 -1.94
N VAL A 7 20.46 9.50 -0.80
CA VAL A 7 19.07 9.47 -0.38
C VAL A 7 18.74 10.83 0.22
N VAL A 8 18.11 11.69 -0.59
CA VAL A 8 17.50 12.92 -0.12
C VAL A 8 16.36 12.53 0.81
N GLN A 9 16.58 12.65 2.12
CA GLN A 9 15.46 12.68 3.05
C GLN A 9 14.90 14.10 3.03
N PRO A 10 13.64 14.31 2.58
CA PRO A 10 13.03 15.62 2.60
C PRO A 10 12.79 16.03 4.06
N ILE A 11 13.78 16.66 4.68
CA ILE A 11 13.61 17.52 5.86
C ILE A 11 12.85 18.75 5.35
N GLY A 12 11.51 18.63 5.30
CA GLY A 12 10.67 19.67 4.71
C GLY A 12 9.31 19.24 4.14
N ARG A 13 8.93 17.96 4.15
CA ARG A 13 7.51 17.57 3.98
C ARG A 13 7.24 16.36 4.85
N VAL A 14 6.60 16.58 6.01
CA VAL A 14 5.88 15.50 6.73
C VAL A 14 5.13 14.71 5.66
N GLY A 15 5.33 13.38 5.62
CA GLY A 15 4.73 12.48 4.62
C GLY A 15 3.36 13.00 4.27
N SER A 16 3.21 13.48 3.01
CA SER A 16 2.10 14.38 2.63
C SER A 16 0.83 13.83 3.25
N ALA A 17 -0.05 14.63 3.86
CA ALA A 17 -1.17 14.10 4.65
C ALA A 17 -1.92 12.93 3.97
N LEU A 18 -1.90 12.86 2.63
CA LEU A 18 -2.32 11.73 1.80
C LEU A 18 -1.58 10.40 2.04
N ASP A 19 -0.25 10.40 2.10
CA ASP A 19 0.58 9.21 2.38
C ASP A 19 0.37 8.71 3.81
N ASN A 20 0.33 9.62 4.78
CA ASN A 20 -0.02 9.28 6.15
C ASN A 20 -1.45 8.74 6.25
N ALA A 21 -2.42 9.39 5.60
CA ALA A 21 -3.81 8.93 5.58
C ALA A 21 -3.96 7.55 4.92
N ALA A 22 -3.19 7.26 3.87
CA ALA A 22 -3.15 5.93 3.25
C ALA A 22 -2.59 4.87 4.22
N ALA A 23 -1.48 5.18 4.90
CA ALA A 23 -0.90 4.31 5.91
C ALA A 23 -1.83 4.08 7.12
N GLU A 24 -2.49 5.13 7.60
CA GLU A 24 -3.46 5.07 8.70
C GLU A 24 -4.69 4.24 8.32
N SER A 25 -5.20 4.43 7.09
CA SER A 25 -6.32 3.64 6.56
C SER A 25 -5.96 2.16 6.49
N PHE A 26 -4.77 1.84 5.97
CA PHE A 26 -4.24 0.47 5.96
C PHE A 26 -4.17 -0.12 7.36
N HIS A 27 -3.60 0.62 8.32
CA HIS A 27 -3.43 0.11 9.68
C HIS A 27 -4.76 -0.12 10.39
N SER A 28 -5.75 0.74 10.17
CA SER A 28 -7.11 0.55 10.69
C SER A 28 -7.74 -0.74 10.15
N VAL A 29 -7.61 -0.98 8.84
CA VAL A 29 -8.08 -2.21 8.19
C VAL A 29 -7.37 -3.44 8.75
N LEU A 30 -6.04 -3.41 8.83
CA LEU A 30 -5.24 -4.52 9.35
C LEU A 30 -5.69 -4.91 10.76
N LYS A 31 -5.96 -3.91 11.61
CA LYS A 31 -6.44 -4.16 12.97
C LYS A 31 -7.79 -4.87 12.98
N VAL A 32 -8.78 -4.34 12.25
CA VAL A 32 -10.16 -4.82 12.27
C VAL A 32 -10.31 -6.19 11.60
N GLU A 33 -9.67 -6.39 10.44
CA GLU A 33 -9.84 -7.60 9.64
C GLU A 33 -8.92 -8.73 10.09
N TYR A 34 -7.74 -8.42 10.64
CA TYR A 34 -6.73 -9.41 10.99
C TYR A 34 -6.39 -9.41 12.48
N VAL A 35 -5.77 -8.35 13.01
CA VAL A 35 -5.15 -8.39 14.35
C VAL A 35 -6.17 -8.66 15.46
N HIS A 36 -7.35 -8.04 15.43
CA HIS A 36 -8.39 -8.27 16.46
C HIS A 36 -9.02 -9.67 16.41
N ARG A 37 -8.83 -10.40 15.31
CA ARG A 37 -9.37 -11.75 15.12
C ARG A 37 -8.34 -12.85 15.37
N HIS A 38 -7.10 -12.49 15.66
CA HIS A 38 -6.00 -13.44 15.82
C HIS A 38 -5.28 -13.20 17.15
N THR A 39 -5.02 -14.28 17.87
CA THR A 39 -4.10 -14.28 19.01
C THR A 39 -2.73 -14.75 18.53
N PHE A 40 -1.68 -14.11 19.03
CA PHE A 40 -0.29 -14.43 18.69
C PHE A 40 0.48 -14.80 19.94
N THR A 41 1.20 -15.92 19.90
CA THR A 41 2.03 -16.36 21.02
C THR A 41 3.36 -15.61 21.08
N THR A 42 3.90 -15.23 19.92
CA THR A 42 5.18 -14.52 19.85
C THR A 42 5.13 -13.37 18.85
N ARG A 43 6.01 -12.38 19.04
CA ARG A 43 6.18 -11.27 18.08
C ARG A 43 6.66 -11.74 16.72
N ALA A 44 7.49 -12.79 16.67
CA ALA A 44 7.97 -13.36 15.41
C ALA A 44 6.82 -13.98 14.61
N GLU A 45 5.95 -14.73 15.28
CA GLU A 45 4.74 -15.30 14.68
C GLU A 45 3.80 -14.19 14.17
N ALA A 46 3.54 -13.17 14.99
CA ALA A 46 2.69 -12.04 14.59
C ALA A 46 3.20 -11.36 13.31
N ARG A 47 4.52 -11.16 13.21
CA ARG A 47 5.15 -10.56 12.02
C ARG A 47 4.99 -11.43 10.78
N LEU A 48 5.26 -12.73 10.91
CA LEU A 48 5.13 -13.67 9.78
C LEU A 48 3.68 -13.74 9.30
N LYS A 49 2.75 -13.98 10.22
CA LYS A 49 1.31 -14.06 9.94
C LYS A 49 0.76 -12.79 9.32
N THR A 50 1.16 -11.62 9.84
CA THR A 50 0.79 -10.32 9.27
C THR A 50 1.35 -10.15 7.85
N ALA A 51 2.62 -10.47 7.63
CA ALA A 51 3.23 -10.38 6.29
C ALA A 51 2.55 -11.31 5.29
N THR A 52 2.25 -12.55 5.68
CA THR A 52 1.50 -13.51 4.88
C THR A 52 0.11 -13.00 4.55
N TRP A 53 -0.62 -12.45 5.53
CA TRP A 53 -1.94 -11.87 5.28
C TRP A 53 -1.89 -10.69 4.30
N ILE A 54 -0.85 -9.85 4.40
CA ILE A 54 -0.66 -8.73 3.46
C ILE A 54 -0.43 -9.25 2.03
N ALA A 55 0.47 -10.21 1.85
CA ALA A 55 0.84 -10.75 0.54
C ALA A 55 -0.30 -11.57 -0.09
N ASP A 56 -0.86 -12.52 0.66
CA ASP A 56 -1.74 -13.56 0.11
C ASP A 56 -3.21 -13.17 0.11
N PHE A 57 -3.59 -12.15 0.87
CA PHE A 57 -4.97 -11.69 0.98
C PHE A 57 -5.13 -10.21 0.68
N TYR A 58 -4.46 -9.32 1.42
CA TYR A 58 -4.67 -7.88 1.28
C TYR A 58 -4.36 -7.39 -0.14
N ASN A 59 -3.17 -7.69 -0.66
CA ASN A 59 -2.74 -7.20 -1.96
C ASN A 59 -3.43 -7.88 -3.15
N THR A 60 -3.87 -9.13 -2.98
CA THR A 60 -4.30 -9.98 -4.11
C THR A 60 -5.79 -10.28 -4.15
N LYS A 61 -6.50 -10.25 -3.02
CA LYS A 61 -7.90 -10.71 -2.94
C LYS A 61 -8.84 -9.72 -2.26
N ARG A 62 -8.33 -8.88 -1.35
CA ARG A 62 -9.17 -7.95 -0.59
C ARG A 62 -9.86 -6.96 -1.52
N ARG A 63 -11.17 -6.80 -1.37
CA ARG A 63 -11.95 -5.87 -2.20
C ARG A 63 -11.92 -4.47 -1.58
N HIS A 64 -11.51 -3.48 -2.36
CA HIS A 64 -11.53 -2.08 -1.93
C HIS A 64 -12.69 -1.34 -2.60
N SER A 65 -13.64 -0.82 -1.82
CA SER A 65 -14.79 -0.05 -2.35
C SER A 65 -14.34 1.16 -3.17
N ALA A 66 -13.31 1.88 -2.69
CA ALA A 66 -12.70 3.00 -3.41
C ALA A 66 -12.03 2.59 -4.75
N ALA A 67 -11.69 1.31 -4.92
CA ALA A 67 -11.11 0.75 -6.14
C ALA A 67 -12.15 0.01 -7.02
N GLY A 68 -13.45 0.23 -6.77
CA GLY A 68 -14.51 -0.47 -7.49
C GLY A 68 -14.55 -1.98 -7.19
N GLY A 69 -14.19 -2.35 -5.96
CA GLY A 69 -14.22 -3.73 -5.46
C GLY A 69 -13.05 -4.61 -5.93
N LYS A 70 -11.99 -4.01 -6.45
CA LYS A 70 -10.78 -4.71 -6.93
C LYS A 70 -9.69 -4.78 -5.86
N PRO A 71 -8.80 -5.78 -5.93
CA PRO A 71 -7.62 -5.83 -5.09
C PRO A 71 -6.58 -4.78 -5.47
N PRO A 72 -5.72 -4.35 -4.52
CA PRO A 72 -4.69 -3.34 -4.75
C PRO A 72 -3.83 -3.61 -5.98
N VAL A 73 -3.39 -4.86 -6.18
CA VAL A 73 -2.56 -5.23 -7.33
C VAL A 73 -3.25 -4.99 -8.68
N GLU A 74 -4.54 -5.30 -8.77
CA GLU A 74 -5.31 -5.04 -9.99
C GLU A 74 -5.57 -3.55 -10.20
N PHE A 75 -5.86 -2.83 -9.11
CA PHE A 75 -6.06 -1.40 -9.16
C PHE A 75 -4.80 -0.68 -9.65
N GLU A 76 -3.62 -1.04 -9.12
CA GLU A 76 -2.34 -0.51 -9.59
C GLU A 76 -2.11 -0.82 -11.06
N TYR A 77 -2.36 -2.05 -11.51
CA TYR A 77 -2.23 -2.42 -12.92
C TYR A 77 -3.12 -1.54 -13.83
N ILE A 78 -4.35 -1.27 -13.42
CA ILE A 78 -5.28 -0.39 -14.16
C ILE A 78 -4.75 1.05 -14.20
N ILE A 79 -4.29 1.58 -13.07
CA ILE A 79 -3.76 2.95 -12.98
C ILE A 79 -2.49 3.09 -13.83
N GLN A 80 -1.57 2.12 -13.78
CA GLN A 80 -0.35 2.15 -14.59
C GLN A 80 -0.67 2.08 -16.08
N ARG A 81 -1.63 1.25 -16.50
CA ARG A 81 -2.12 1.24 -17.88
C ARG A 81 -2.83 2.52 -18.29
N ALA A 82 -3.55 3.17 -17.38
CA ALA A 82 -4.19 4.46 -17.65
C ALA A 82 -3.13 5.55 -17.86
N ARG A 83 -2.14 5.63 -16.97
CA ARG A 83 -1.01 6.57 -17.07
C ARG A 83 -0.22 6.40 -18.36
N ALA A 84 0.17 5.17 -18.70
CA ALA A 84 0.89 4.89 -19.95
C ALA A 84 0.12 5.30 -21.20
N ARG A 85 -1.23 5.21 -21.19
CA ARG A 85 -2.08 5.68 -22.29
C ARG A 85 -2.17 7.21 -22.35
N THR A 86 -2.13 7.89 -21.21
CA THR A 86 -2.10 9.36 -21.16
C THR A 86 -0.78 9.88 -21.72
N ASP A 87 0.35 9.35 -21.25
CA ASP A 87 1.69 9.69 -21.76
C ASP A 87 1.80 9.49 -23.28
N GLN A 88 1.25 8.39 -23.81
CA GLN A 88 1.27 8.12 -25.25
C GLN A 88 0.35 9.05 -26.07
N LYS A 89 -0.66 9.65 -25.43
CA LYS A 89 -1.58 10.61 -26.06
C LYS A 89 -1.01 12.03 -26.04
N ASP A 90 -0.22 12.38 -25.03
CA ASP A 90 0.54 13.65 -24.96
C ASP A 90 1.78 13.66 -25.87
N GLN A 91 2.24 12.49 -26.35
CA GLN A 91 3.37 12.36 -27.29
C GLN A 91 2.94 12.29 -28.78
N ALA A 92 1.66 12.44 -29.10
CA ALA A 92 1.16 12.50 -30.48
C ALA A 92 1.31 13.93 -31.05
N PRO A 93 1.82 14.11 -32.29
CA PRO A 93 2.04 15.42 -32.90
C PRO A 93 0.75 16.18 -33.23
#